data_AF-A0A4U7DRH5-F1
#
_entry.id   AF-A0A4U7DRH5-F1
#
_cell.length_a   1.000
_cell.length_b   1.000
_cell.length_c   1.000
_cell.angle_alpha   90.00
_cell.angle_beta   90.00
_cell.angle_gamma   90.00
#
_symmetry.space_group_name_H-M   'P 1'
#
loop_
_entity.id
_entity.type
_entity.pdbx_description
1 polymer ?
#
loop_
_entity_poly.entity_id
_entity_poly.type
_entity_poly.pdbx_seq_one_letter_code
_entity_poly.pdbx_strand_id
1 'polypeptide(L)'
;MDDVTADQIGAPLSDNTLELVNDVLYRVSTRNSPESSRYDLDGAQKSVAEHAGVNWTATGSTARFTASLGKTNQYGSFHLPDQRPLVLKVDPNIRFSTDFTPISGNFDELRVWEIASQEGDQDLFANVIAAAPDGSWALVNQCLPIDVRVNDSHHSHRDYIYDEDREYIDPLRAELKKRRWTQPDWKNGNVGLSPHGHPVLLDSGTGLEHENHSIEQPL
;
A
#
# COMPACT_ATOMS: atom_id res chain seq x y z
N MET A 1 4.09 28.56 -21.63
CA MET A 1 4.57 27.17 -21.71
C MET A 1 5.19 26.93 -20.37
N ASP A 2 4.37 26.46 -19.42
CA ASP A 2 4.84 26.18 -18.07
C ASP A 2 5.36 24.75 -18.09
N ASP A 3 6.68 24.65 -18.09
CA ASP A 3 7.44 23.42 -17.96
C ASP A 3 7.22 22.87 -16.54
N VAL A 4 6.26 21.95 -16.40
CA VAL A 4 6.19 21.05 -15.24
C VAL A 4 7.34 20.07 -15.38
N THR A 5 8.49 20.46 -14.83
CA THR A 5 9.73 19.70 -14.85
C THR A 5 9.81 18.82 -13.60
N ALA A 6 9.95 17.51 -13.79
CA ALA A 6 10.58 16.54 -12.89
C ALA A 6 10.12 16.40 -11.41
N ASP A 7 9.11 17.13 -10.92
CA ASP A 7 8.69 17.12 -9.50
C ASP A 7 7.91 15.88 -9.04
N GLN A 8 7.88 14.79 -9.81
CA GLN A 8 7.17 13.55 -9.44
C GLN A 8 8.03 12.28 -9.46
N ILE A 9 9.34 12.39 -9.68
CA ILE A 9 10.25 11.33 -9.23
C ILE A 9 10.47 11.61 -7.75
N GLY A 10 9.79 10.85 -6.89
CA GLY A 10 9.82 11.06 -5.44
C GLY A 10 11.25 11.27 -4.95
N ALA A 11 11.44 12.28 -4.09
CA ALA A 11 12.72 12.58 -3.46
C ALA A 11 13.45 11.28 -3.04
N PRO A 12 14.78 11.19 -3.24
CA PRO A 12 15.52 9.97 -2.95
C PRO A 12 15.27 9.53 -1.51
N LEU A 13 15.08 8.22 -1.32
CA LEU A 13 14.93 7.63 0.02
C LEU A 13 16.20 7.92 0.83
N SER A 14 16.06 8.39 2.07
CA SER A 14 17.23 8.57 2.94
C SER A 14 17.81 7.22 3.36
N ASP A 15 19.12 7.13 3.61
CA ASP A 15 19.79 5.87 3.98
C ASP A 15 19.12 5.18 5.18
N ASN A 16 18.75 5.95 6.21
CA ASN A 16 18.03 5.43 7.40
C ASN A 16 16.70 4.75 7.06
N THR A 17 16.05 5.15 5.96
CA THR A 17 14.79 4.58 5.49
C THR A 17 15.01 3.28 4.76
N LEU A 18 16.05 3.24 3.93
CA LEU A 18 16.48 2.01 3.28
C LEU A 18 16.90 0.97 4.32
N GLU A 19 17.64 1.37 5.35
CA GLU A 19 17.99 0.52 6.49
C GLU A 19 16.73 -0.01 7.19
N LEU A 20 15.78 0.85 7.54
CA LEU A 20 14.53 0.43 8.19
C LEU A 20 13.71 -0.55 7.32
N VAL A 21 13.56 -0.26 6.02
CA VAL A 21 12.87 -1.15 5.07
C VAL A 21 13.57 -2.50 5.01
N ASN A 22 14.90 -2.52 4.88
CA ASN A 22 15.68 -3.75 4.84
C ASN A 22 15.54 -4.57 6.13
N ASP A 23 15.53 -3.93 7.29
CA ASP A 23 15.36 -4.61 8.58
C ASP A 23 13.96 -5.22 8.73
N VAL A 24 12.92 -4.52 8.29
CA VAL A 24 11.55 -5.06 8.25
C VAL A 24 11.48 -6.27 7.32
N LEU A 25 12.02 -6.16 6.10
CA LEU A 25 12.04 -7.27 5.14
C LEU A 25 12.84 -8.47 5.66
N TYR A 26 13.96 -8.25 6.35
CA TYR A 26 14.75 -9.30 6.98
C TYR A 26 13.95 -10.03 8.07
N ARG A 27 13.29 -9.29 8.96
CA ARG A 27 12.44 -9.85 10.02
C ARG A 27 11.27 -10.63 9.47
N VAL A 28 10.71 -10.21 8.33
CA VAL A 28 9.72 -11.00 7.61
C VAL A 28 10.40 -12.28 7.07
N SER A 29 11.46 -12.18 6.28
CA SER A 29 12.07 -13.38 5.65
C SER A 29 12.53 -14.48 6.63
N THR A 30 12.92 -14.11 7.85
CA THR A 30 13.41 -15.05 8.88
C THR A 30 12.29 -15.80 9.63
N ARG A 31 11.03 -15.49 9.35
CA ARG A 31 9.84 -16.13 9.95
C ARG A 31 9.23 -17.23 9.07
N ASN A 32 10.01 -17.73 8.11
CA ASN A 32 9.66 -18.92 7.37
C ASN A 32 9.74 -20.14 8.29
N SER A 33 8.61 -20.79 8.56
CA SER A 33 8.59 -22.07 9.27
C SER A 33 9.04 -23.17 8.30
N PRO A 34 10.16 -23.88 8.58
CA PRO A 34 10.59 -25.02 7.75
C PRO A 34 9.61 -26.19 7.80
N GLU A 35 8.70 -26.22 8.78
CA GLU A 35 7.96 -27.43 9.17
C GLU A 35 6.48 -27.45 8.76
N SER A 36 5.91 -26.34 8.26
CA SER A 36 4.44 -26.21 8.11
C SER A 36 3.90 -25.70 6.78
N SER A 37 4.75 -25.52 5.75
CA SER A 37 4.37 -24.89 4.46
C SER A 37 3.56 -23.59 4.58
N ARG A 38 3.64 -22.95 5.75
CA ARG A 38 2.91 -21.75 6.15
C ARG A 38 3.87 -20.80 6.82
N TYR A 39 3.76 -19.55 6.46
CA TYR A 39 4.52 -18.47 7.02
C TYR A 39 4.02 -18.14 8.45
N ASP A 40 4.92 -17.90 9.41
CA ASP A 40 4.57 -17.50 10.79
C ASP A 40 4.14 -16.04 10.83
N LEU A 41 2.87 -15.79 10.48
CA LEU A 41 2.38 -14.43 10.31
C LEU A 41 2.35 -13.66 11.63
N ASP A 42 1.89 -14.30 12.69
CA ASP A 42 1.77 -13.69 14.01
C ASP A 42 3.15 -13.33 14.58
N GLY A 43 4.14 -14.23 14.43
CA GLY A 43 5.51 -13.97 14.83
C GLY A 43 6.17 -12.86 14.03
N ALA A 44 5.92 -12.78 12.72
CA ALA A 44 6.40 -11.68 11.88
C ALA A 44 5.78 -10.35 12.29
N GLN A 45 4.46 -10.29 12.48
CA GLN A 45 3.76 -9.08 12.91
C GLN A 45 4.34 -8.56 14.23
N LYS A 46 4.48 -9.43 15.24
CA LYS A 46 5.05 -9.04 16.54
C LYS A 46 6.48 -8.53 16.40
N SER A 47 7.30 -9.23 15.63
CA SER A 47 8.71 -8.89 15.41
C SER A 47 8.91 -7.55 14.68
N VAL A 48 7.98 -7.16 13.82
CA VAL A 48 7.98 -5.89 13.09
C VAL A 48 7.39 -4.76 13.94
N ALA A 49 6.33 -5.02 14.71
CA ALA A 49 5.69 -4.04 15.57
C ALA A 49 6.61 -3.53 16.70
N GLU A 50 7.57 -4.35 17.15
CA GLU A 50 8.60 -3.97 18.13
C GLU A 50 9.75 -3.15 17.52
N HIS A 51 9.75 -2.90 16.21
CA HIS A 51 10.83 -2.18 15.53
C HIS A 51 10.73 -0.66 15.73
N ALA A 52 11.83 -0.04 16.15
CA ALA A 52 11.93 1.42 16.21
C ALA A 52 11.70 2.04 14.82
N GLY A 53 10.83 3.04 14.70
CA GLY A 53 10.48 3.66 13.42
C GLY A 53 9.23 3.08 12.74
N VAL A 54 8.75 1.92 13.19
CA VAL A 54 7.43 1.38 12.81
C VAL A 54 6.39 1.88 13.81
N ASN A 55 5.35 2.54 13.32
CA ASN A 55 4.30 3.08 14.20
C ASN A 55 3.05 2.20 14.23
N TRP A 56 2.87 1.37 13.20
CA TRP A 56 1.72 0.49 13.10
C TRP A 56 1.97 -0.65 12.12
N THR A 57 1.34 -1.79 12.38
CA THR A 57 1.35 -2.98 11.52
C THR A 57 -0.06 -3.53 11.35
N ALA A 58 -0.47 -3.83 10.12
CA ALA A 58 -1.67 -4.59 9.79
C ALA A 58 -1.36 -5.86 9.01
N THR A 59 -2.23 -6.84 9.19
CA THR A 59 -2.23 -8.12 8.49
C THR A 59 -3.56 -8.32 7.78
N GLY A 60 -3.52 -8.89 6.57
CA GLY A 60 -4.69 -9.16 5.74
C GLY A 60 -5.23 -10.58 5.87
N SER A 61 -6.26 -10.90 5.07
CA SER A 61 -6.81 -12.27 4.92
C SER A 61 -5.91 -13.21 4.13
N THR A 62 -4.95 -12.66 3.39
CA THR A 62 -3.85 -13.36 2.72
C THR A 62 -2.55 -13.06 3.46
N ALA A 63 -1.46 -13.75 3.12
CA ALA A 63 -0.14 -13.50 3.72
C ALA A 63 0.44 -12.16 3.23
N ARG A 64 -0.17 -11.05 3.65
CA ARG A 64 0.23 -9.69 3.34
C ARG A 64 0.39 -8.91 4.64
N PHE A 65 1.53 -8.25 4.76
CA PHE A 65 1.87 -7.38 5.88
C PHE A 65 1.92 -5.95 5.40
N THR A 66 1.39 -5.06 6.21
CA THR A 66 1.47 -3.63 5.98
C THR A 66 2.11 -3.00 7.20
N ALA A 67 3.26 -2.34 7.01
CA ALA A 67 3.93 -1.57 8.05
C ALA A 67 3.87 -0.09 7.71
N SER A 68 3.31 0.72 8.60
CA SER A 68 3.40 2.18 8.48
C SER A 68 4.75 2.64 9.02
N LEU A 69 5.50 3.30 8.14
CA LEU A 69 6.79 3.89 8.42
C LEU A 69 6.60 5.40 8.59
N GLY A 70 6.85 5.93 9.79
CA GLY A 70 6.87 7.38 10.03
C GLY A 70 5.69 8.00 10.78
N LYS A 71 5.93 9.25 11.21
CA LYS A 71 5.46 9.95 12.44
C LYS A 71 5.88 9.26 13.73
N THR A 72 7.18 9.23 13.98
CA THR A 72 7.70 8.85 15.29
C THR A 72 7.47 9.96 16.32
N ASN A 73 7.23 9.51 17.55
CA ASN A 73 7.25 10.31 18.78
C ASN A 73 8.65 10.92 19.04
N GLN A 74 8.85 11.54 20.20
CA GLN A 74 10.00 12.39 20.59
C GLN A 74 11.43 11.80 20.46
N TYR A 75 11.63 10.62 19.87
CA TYR A 75 12.94 9.96 19.68
C TYR A 75 13.24 9.44 18.26
N GLY A 76 12.48 9.78 17.21
CA GLY A 76 12.75 9.27 15.85
C GLY A 76 12.90 10.33 14.76
N SER A 77 13.84 10.09 13.85
CA SER A 77 14.13 10.95 12.69
C SER A 77 13.30 10.55 11.47
N PHE A 78 12.88 11.54 10.69
CA PHE A 78 12.05 11.39 9.49
C PHE A 78 12.68 10.47 8.44
N HIS A 79 11.82 9.72 7.75
CA HIS A 79 12.21 8.66 6.80
C HIS A 79 12.23 9.13 5.34
N LEU A 80 12.11 10.43 5.06
CA LEU A 80 12.37 11.00 3.74
C LEU A 80 12.88 12.43 3.90
N PRO A 81 13.65 12.97 2.94
CA PRO A 81 14.08 14.36 2.96
C PRO A 81 12.90 15.35 3.09
N ASP A 82 11.74 15.00 2.54
CA ASP A 82 10.49 15.77 2.56
C ASP A 82 9.53 15.37 3.69
N GLN A 83 9.95 14.47 4.59
CA GLN A 83 9.21 14.04 5.79
C GLN A 83 7.85 13.37 5.54
N ARG A 84 7.50 13.02 4.30
CA ARG A 84 6.20 12.40 4.02
C ARG A 84 6.12 10.99 4.63
N PRO A 85 4.97 10.60 5.17
CA PRO A 85 4.77 9.27 5.75
C PRO A 85 4.62 8.19 4.67
N LEU A 86 5.08 6.98 4.97
CA LEU A 86 5.12 5.87 4.03
C LEU A 86 4.46 4.61 4.60
N VAL A 87 4.01 3.75 3.70
CA VAL A 87 3.50 2.41 4.02
C VAL A 87 4.29 1.39 3.22
N LEU A 88 4.94 0.46 3.92
CA LEU A 88 5.60 -0.70 3.33
C LEU A 88 4.63 -1.88 3.34
N LYS A 89 4.24 -2.33 2.15
CA LYS A 89 3.45 -3.54 1.94
C LYS A 89 4.36 -4.69 1.55
N VAL A 90 4.30 -5.80 2.26
CA VAL A 90 5.14 -6.98 2.03
C VAL A 90 4.26 -8.20 1.82
N ASP A 91 4.51 -8.93 0.75
CA ASP A 91 3.87 -10.22 0.45
C ASP A 91 4.96 -11.30 0.45
N PRO A 92 5.20 -11.97 1.59
CA PRO A 92 6.21 -13.02 1.66
C PRO A 92 5.94 -14.21 0.74
N ASN A 93 4.71 -14.46 0.30
CA ASN A 93 4.42 -15.64 -0.50
C ASN A 93 5.04 -15.57 -1.90
N ILE A 94 5.12 -14.37 -2.49
CA ILE A 94 5.67 -14.14 -3.84
C ILE A 94 7.08 -14.71 -4.00
N ARG A 95 7.92 -14.65 -2.96
CA ARG A 95 9.31 -15.17 -3.00
C ARG A 95 9.47 -16.57 -2.43
N PHE A 96 8.64 -16.93 -1.46
CA PHE A 96 8.96 -18.03 -0.55
C PHE A 96 7.95 -19.18 -0.59
N SER A 97 6.81 -19.04 -1.29
CA SER A 97 5.81 -20.08 -1.41
C SER A 97 5.69 -20.58 -2.86
N THR A 98 6.17 -21.79 -3.13
CA THR A 98 6.07 -22.43 -4.45
C THR A 98 4.68 -22.98 -4.76
N ASP A 99 3.84 -23.18 -3.74
CA ASP A 99 2.57 -23.89 -3.84
C ASP A 99 1.36 -22.94 -3.88
N PHE A 100 1.61 -21.63 -3.83
CA PHE A 100 0.56 -20.60 -3.76
C PHE A 100 0.62 -19.73 -5.02
N THR A 101 -0.41 -19.82 -5.87
CA THR A 101 -0.66 -18.79 -6.88
C THR A 101 -1.26 -17.60 -6.14
N PRO A 102 -0.58 -16.44 -6.05
CA PRO A 102 -1.16 -15.26 -5.42
C PRO A 102 -2.41 -14.83 -6.21
N ILE A 103 -3.58 -15.15 -5.68
CA ILE A 103 -4.83 -14.50 -6.09
C ILE A 103 -4.77 -13.13 -5.41
N SER A 104 -4.48 -12.07 -6.16
CA SER A 104 -4.29 -10.68 -5.71
C SER A 104 -3.10 -10.44 -4.76
N GLY A 105 -2.08 -9.72 -5.23
CA GLY A 105 -0.90 -9.35 -4.44
C GLY A 105 -0.34 -7.98 -4.81
N ASN A 106 0.80 -7.63 -4.20
CA ASN A 106 1.56 -6.42 -4.55
C ASN A 106 1.90 -6.36 -6.06
N PHE A 107 2.11 -7.51 -6.71
CA PHE A 107 2.38 -7.57 -8.15
C PHE A 107 1.24 -6.95 -8.97
N ASP A 108 -0.01 -7.32 -8.68
CA ASP A 108 -1.18 -6.79 -9.39
C ASP A 108 -1.34 -5.28 -9.16
N GLU A 109 -1.04 -4.81 -7.94
CA GLU A 109 -1.01 -3.38 -7.61
C GLU A 109 0.05 -2.62 -8.45
N LEU A 110 1.24 -3.20 -8.64
CA LEU A 110 2.27 -2.62 -9.50
C LEU A 110 1.87 -2.60 -10.96
N ARG A 111 1.19 -3.64 -11.45
CA ARG A 111 0.70 -3.69 -12.83
C ARG A 111 -0.38 -2.64 -13.08
N VAL A 112 -1.30 -2.46 -12.14
CA VAL A 112 -2.28 -1.37 -12.18
C VAL A 112 -1.59 -0.02 -12.19
N TRP A 113 -0.61 0.18 -11.31
CA TRP A 113 0.12 1.45 -11.24
C TRP A 113 0.89 1.75 -12.53
N GLU A 114 1.47 0.73 -13.17
CA GLU A 114 2.11 0.86 -14.48
C GLU A 114 1.11 1.31 -15.55
N ILE A 115 -0.07 0.69 -15.62
CA ILE A 115 -1.14 1.08 -16.55
C ILE A 115 -1.59 2.53 -16.26
N ALA A 116 -1.85 2.86 -14.99
CA ALA A 116 -2.21 4.22 -14.59
C ALA A 116 -1.12 5.24 -14.97
N SER A 117 0.15 4.86 -14.86
CA SER A 117 1.26 5.71 -15.31
C SER A 117 1.27 5.93 -16.83
N GLN A 118 0.90 4.92 -17.61
CA GLN A 118 0.85 5.01 -19.08
C GLN A 118 -0.33 5.88 -19.54
N GLU A 119 -1.46 5.78 -18.87
CA GLU A 119 -2.69 6.54 -19.19
C GLU A 119 -2.71 7.96 -18.59
N GLY A 120 -1.82 8.26 -17.63
CA GLY A 120 -1.78 9.56 -16.93
C GLY A 120 -2.76 9.67 -15.76
N ASP A 121 -3.11 8.52 -15.15
CA ASP A 121 -4.15 8.37 -14.13
C ASP A 121 -3.62 8.16 -12.71
N GLN A 122 -2.33 8.37 -12.51
CA GLN A 122 -1.64 8.18 -11.23
C GLN A 122 -2.28 8.93 -10.06
N ASP A 123 -2.93 10.07 -10.33
CA ASP A 123 -3.59 10.90 -9.32
C ASP A 123 -4.80 10.21 -8.66
N LEU A 124 -5.32 9.13 -9.25
CA LEU A 124 -6.42 8.34 -8.69
C LEU A 124 -5.96 7.25 -7.70
N PHE A 125 -4.65 7.05 -7.54
CA PHE A 125 -4.08 5.93 -6.78
C PHE A 125 -3.07 6.42 -5.74
N ALA A 126 -2.88 5.65 -4.68
CA ALA A 126 -1.81 5.87 -3.73
C ALA A 126 -0.45 5.73 -4.44
N ASN A 127 0.37 6.77 -4.38
CA ASN A 127 1.61 6.82 -5.13
C ASN A 127 2.60 5.73 -4.66
N VAL A 128 3.07 4.91 -5.61
CA VAL A 128 4.12 3.91 -5.39
C VAL A 128 5.48 4.59 -5.54
N ILE A 129 6.24 4.65 -4.44
CA ILE A 129 7.54 5.32 -4.38
C ILE A 129 8.68 4.39 -4.81
N ALA A 130 8.60 3.13 -4.36
CA ALA A 130 9.58 2.10 -4.69
C ALA A 130 8.92 0.73 -4.57
N ALA A 131 9.40 -0.25 -5.31
CA ALA A 131 8.92 -1.62 -5.19
C ALA A 131 9.99 -2.62 -5.62
N ALA A 132 9.84 -3.86 -5.17
CA ALA A 132 10.63 -4.96 -5.70
C ALA A 132 10.18 -5.30 -7.13
N PRO A 133 11.09 -5.62 -8.06
CA PRO A 133 10.74 -6.02 -9.41
C PRO A 133 9.83 -7.26 -9.49
N ASP A 134 9.92 -8.13 -8.49
CA ASP A 134 9.10 -9.35 -8.38
C ASP A 134 7.77 -9.12 -7.66
N GLY A 135 7.51 -7.91 -7.16
CA GLY A 135 6.31 -7.60 -6.37
C GLY A 135 6.37 -8.05 -4.92
N SER A 136 7.46 -8.64 -4.42
CA SER A 136 7.54 -9.11 -3.02
C SER A 136 7.30 -8.02 -1.97
N TRP A 137 7.58 -6.76 -2.30
CA TRP A 137 7.23 -5.61 -1.49
C TRP A 137 6.99 -4.36 -2.34
N ALA A 138 6.18 -3.43 -1.82
CA ALA A 138 5.96 -2.11 -2.37
C ALA A 138 5.94 -1.06 -1.26
N LEU A 139 6.53 0.10 -1.52
CA LEU A 139 6.54 1.27 -0.65
C LEU A 139 5.65 2.33 -1.26
N VAL A 140 4.58 2.69 -0.55
CA VAL A 140 3.56 3.61 -1.03
C VAL A 140 3.39 4.80 -0.09
N ASN A 141 2.85 5.90 -0.58
CA ASN A 141 2.50 7.04 0.28
C ASN A 141 1.42 6.62 1.29
N GLN A 142 1.62 7.00 2.57
CA GLN A 142 0.57 6.78 3.57
C GLN A 142 -0.61 7.69 3.28
N CYS A 143 -1.79 7.08 3.21
CA CYS A 143 -3.07 7.76 3.11
C CYS A 143 -3.90 7.42 4.35
N LEU A 144 -4.85 8.28 4.70
CA LEU A 144 -5.80 8.00 5.78
C LEU A 144 -6.93 7.12 5.22
N PRO A 145 -7.06 5.86 5.65
CA PRO A 145 -8.09 4.96 5.13
C PRO A 145 -9.50 5.51 5.33
N ILE A 146 -10.39 5.22 4.38
CA ILE A 146 -11.82 5.53 4.48
C ILE A 146 -12.59 4.22 4.69
N ASP A 147 -13.50 4.23 5.67
CA ASP A 147 -14.45 3.16 5.92
C ASP A 147 -15.88 3.69 5.76
N VAL A 148 -16.72 2.96 5.03
CA VAL A 148 -18.13 3.29 4.76
C VAL A 148 -19.12 2.52 5.62
N ARG A 149 -18.64 1.55 6.42
CA ARG A 149 -19.52 0.53 7.01
C ARG A 149 -19.67 0.64 8.52
N VAL A 150 -18.62 1.05 9.21
CA VAL A 150 -18.58 0.91 10.68
C VAL A 150 -18.17 2.23 11.34
N ASN A 151 -19.12 2.81 12.07
CA ASN A 151 -18.79 3.69 13.18
C ASN A 151 -18.41 2.81 14.38
N ASP A 152 -17.19 2.26 14.36
CA ASP A 152 -16.70 1.39 15.41
C ASP A 152 -16.05 2.20 16.52
N SER A 153 -16.65 2.22 17.70
CA SER A 153 -16.02 2.80 18.89
C SER A 153 -14.73 2.09 19.33
N HIS A 154 -14.45 0.89 18.82
CA HIS A 154 -13.24 0.12 19.13
C HIS A 154 -12.03 0.47 18.26
N HIS A 155 -12.24 1.08 17.10
CA HIS A 155 -11.16 1.62 16.28
C HIS A 155 -11.01 3.10 16.57
N SER A 156 -9.80 3.56 16.87
CA SER A 156 -9.61 4.98 17.15
C SER A 156 -9.77 5.78 15.85
N HIS A 157 -10.66 6.77 15.83
CA HIS A 157 -10.92 7.65 14.66
C HIS A 157 -9.67 8.39 14.12
N ARG A 158 -8.53 8.29 14.80
CA ARG A 158 -7.23 8.74 14.28
C ARG A 158 -6.70 7.84 13.15
N ASP A 159 -7.22 6.62 13.01
CA ASP A 159 -6.70 5.61 12.10
C ASP A 159 -7.50 5.50 10.80
N TYR A 160 -8.70 6.11 10.73
CA TYR A 160 -9.56 6.09 9.54
C TYR A 160 -10.60 7.21 9.55
N ILE A 161 -11.14 7.53 8.37
CA ILE A 161 -12.31 8.39 8.19
C ILE A 161 -13.54 7.53 7.99
N TYR A 162 -14.62 7.85 8.71
CA TYR A 162 -15.93 7.26 8.46
C TYR A 162 -16.68 8.10 7.42
N ASP A 163 -17.02 7.50 6.28
CA ASP A 163 -17.69 8.16 5.14
C ASP A 163 -19.08 7.55 4.89
N GLU A 164 -20.02 7.85 5.79
CA GLU A 164 -21.40 7.34 5.71
C GLU A 164 -22.14 7.86 4.47
N ASP A 165 -21.96 9.15 4.19
CA ASP A 165 -22.65 9.88 3.10
C ASP A 165 -21.96 9.70 1.73
N ARG A 166 -20.84 8.96 1.68
CA ARG A 166 -20.05 8.68 0.46
C ARG A 166 -19.47 9.92 -0.20
N GLU A 167 -19.20 10.96 0.58
CA GLU A 167 -18.67 12.24 0.11
C GLU A 167 -17.30 12.09 -0.56
N TYR A 168 -16.49 11.13 -0.09
CA TYR A 168 -15.15 10.91 -0.61
C TYR A 168 -15.10 9.86 -1.72
N ILE A 169 -16.00 8.88 -1.67
CA ILE A 169 -15.99 7.75 -2.61
C ILE A 169 -16.66 8.11 -3.95
N ASP A 170 -17.80 8.77 -3.95
CA ASP A 170 -18.54 9.00 -5.20
C ASP A 170 -17.81 9.92 -6.21
N PRO A 171 -17.07 10.97 -5.80
CA PRO A 171 -16.22 11.72 -6.72
C PRO A 171 -15.12 10.87 -7.36
N LEU A 172 -14.43 10.03 -6.57
CA LEU A 172 -13.39 9.12 -7.07
C LEU A 172 -13.98 8.10 -8.06
N ARG A 173 -15.16 7.55 -7.75
CA ARG A 173 -15.90 6.66 -8.64
C ARG A 173 -16.20 7.30 -9.99
N ALA A 174 -16.64 8.56 -9.97
CA ALA A 174 -16.96 9.29 -11.19
C ALA A 174 -15.72 9.49 -12.06
N GLU A 175 -14.57 9.84 -11.47
CA GLU A 175 -13.33 9.99 -12.22
C GLU A 175 -12.79 8.66 -12.75
N LEU A 176 -12.74 7.60 -11.94
CA LEU A 176 -12.34 6.28 -12.42
C LEU A 176 -13.18 5.82 -13.61
N LYS A 177 -14.51 5.98 -13.54
CA LYS A 177 -15.40 5.66 -14.67
C LYS A 177 -15.12 6.52 -15.91
N LYS A 178 -14.91 7.82 -15.73
CA LYS A 178 -14.58 8.75 -16.82
C LYS A 178 -13.26 8.36 -17.50
N ARG A 179 -12.34 7.82 -16.72
CA ARG A 179 -11.04 7.30 -17.17
C ARG A 179 -11.04 5.79 -17.45
N ARG A 180 -12.22 5.19 -17.62
CA ARG A 180 -12.42 3.80 -18.09
C ARG A 180 -11.85 2.72 -17.16
N TRP A 181 -11.64 3.08 -15.90
CA TRP A 181 -11.38 2.14 -14.82
C TRP A 181 -12.68 1.58 -14.27
N THR A 182 -12.69 0.28 -14.01
CA THR A 182 -13.78 -0.43 -13.36
C THR A 182 -13.27 -1.05 -12.07
N GLN A 183 -13.69 -0.49 -10.94
CA GLN A 183 -13.38 -1.06 -9.63
C GLN A 183 -14.63 -1.73 -9.02
N PRO A 184 -14.56 -3.02 -8.69
CA PRO A 184 -15.68 -3.75 -8.12
C PRO A 184 -15.77 -3.57 -6.60
N ASP A 185 -14.67 -3.24 -5.92
CA ASP A 185 -14.61 -3.26 -4.46
C ASP A 185 -14.26 -1.91 -3.80
N TRP A 186 -15.31 -1.25 -3.31
CA TRP A 186 -15.26 0.05 -2.62
C TRP A 186 -15.26 -0.09 -1.08
N LYS A 187 -14.87 -1.26 -0.56
CA LYS A 187 -14.97 -1.60 0.87
C LYS A 187 -13.67 -1.39 1.62
N ASN A 188 -13.78 -1.26 2.95
CA ASN A 188 -12.76 -1.49 3.98
C ASN A 188 -11.32 -1.12 3.61
N GLY A 189 -10.98 0.17 3.59
CA GLY A 189 -9.58 0.60 3.47
C GLY A 189 -8.98 0.48 2.06
N ASN A 190 -9.78 0.12 1.04
CA ASN A 190 -9.34 0.18 -0.36
C ASN A 190 -9.34 1.61 -0.93
N VAL A 191 -9.98 2.55 -0.24
CA VAL A 191 -10.00 3.99 -0.56
C VAL A 191 -9.42 4.75 0.62
N GLY A 192 -8.71 5.84 0.36
CA GLY A 192 -8.18 6.70 1.41
C GLY A 192 -7.99 8.12 0.94
N LEU A 193 -7.74 9.02 1.89
CA LEU A 193 -7.35 10.39 1.59
C LEU A 193 -5.83 10.50 1.53
N SER A 194 -5.35 11.00 0.40
CA SER A 194 -3.98 11.45 0.23
C SER A 194 -3.64 12.58 1.23
N PRO A 195 -2.34 12.88 1.45
CA PRO A 195 -1.92 14.02 2.28
C PRO A 195 -2.47 15.38 1.83
N HIS A 196 -2.89 15.49 0.57
CA HIS A 196 -3.50 16.70 -0.01
C HIS A 196 -5.04 16.72 0.12
N GLY A 197 -5.64 15.70 0.71
CA GLY A 197 -7.09 15.62 0.93
C GLY A 197 -7.88 15.10 -0.27
N HIS A 198 -7.23 14.61 -1.32
CA HIS A 198 -7.90 13.98 -2.45
C HIS A 198 -8.12 12.48 -2.20
N PRO A 199 -9.30 11.93 -2.55
CA PRO A 199 -9.58 10.51 -2.44
C PRO A 199 -8.80 9.73 -3.50
N VAL A 200 -8.17 8.63 -3.09
CA VAL A 200 -7.36 7.76 -3.93
C VAL A 200 -7.58 6.29 -3.58
N LEU A 201 -7.25 5.39 -4.51
CA LEU A 201 -7.23 3.95 -4.25
C LEU A 201 -5.99 3.53 -3.49
N LEU A 202 -6.18 2.83 -2.37
CA LEU A 202 -5.10 2.32 -1.52
C LEU A 202 -4.73 0.89 -1.85
N ASP A 203 -5.69 0.05 -2.22
CA ASP A 203 -5.45 -1.35 -2.57
C ASP A 203 -6.11 -1.64 -3.92
N SER A 204 -5.33 -1.46 -4.98
CA SER A 204 -5.79 -1.60 -6.36
C SER A 204 -5.47 -2.95 -6.98
N GLY A 205 -4.85 -3.88 -6.23
CA GLY A 205 -4.45 -5.19 -6.74
C GLY A 205 -5.61 -6.17 -6.98
N THR A 206 -6.81 -5.91 -6.44
CA THR A 206 -7.93 -6.85 -6.53
C THR A 206 -9.06 -6.33 -7.41
N GLY A 207 -9.29 -7.01 -8.53
CA GLY A 207 -10.50 -6.87 -9.35
C GLY A 207 -10.64 -5.56 -10.10
N LEU A 208 -9.68 -4.65 -10.01
CA LEU A 208 -9.67 -3.43 -10.80
C LEU A 208 -9.34 -3.77 -12.25
N GLU A 209 -10.14 -3.29 -13.19
CA GLU A 209 -9.93 -3.49 -14.62
C GLU A 209 -9.85 -2.15 -15.35
N HIS A 210 -9.07 -2.09 -16.43
CA HIS A 210 -9.07 -0.97 -17.36
C HIS A 210 -9.46 -1.48 -18.75
N GLU A 211 -10.40 -0.82 -19.43
CA GLU A 211 -11.02 -1.38 -20.64
C GLU A 211 -10.04 -1.70 -21.79
N ASN A 212 -8.88 -1.01 -21.82
CA ASN A 212 -7.85 -1.17 -22.85
C ASN A 212 -6.72 -2.14 -22.45
N HIS A 213 -6.66 -2.61 -21.19
CA HIS A 213 -5.51 -3.36 -20.68
C HIS A 213 -5.97 -4.63 -19.97
N SER A 214 -5.34 -5.75 -20.33
CA SER A 214 -5.42 -6.97 -19.52
C SER A 214 -4.37 -6.90 -18.41
N ILE A 215 -4.81 -7.11 -17.17
CA ILE A 215 -3.89 -7.33 -16.04
C ILE A 215 -3.58 -8.82 -16.05
N GLU A 216 -2.55 -9.20 -16.79
CA GLU A 216 -2.07 -10.58 -16.83
C GLU A 216 -1.26 -10.88 -15.57
N GLN A 217 -1.66 -11.90 -14.80
CA GLN A 217 -0.84 -12.44 -13.73
C GLN A 217 0.32 -13.24 -14.35
N PRO A 218 1.56 -13.08 -13.86
CA PRO A 218 2.68 -13.89 -14.31
C PRO A 218 2.43 -15.36 -13.96
N LEU A 219 2.73 -16.23 -14.90
CA LEU A 219 2.66 -17.69 -14.77
C LEU A 219 3.71 -18.23 -13.79
#